data_AF-A0A251WCK7-F1
#
_entry.id   AF-A0A251WCK7-F1
#
_cell.length_a   1.000
_cell.length_b   1.000
_cell.length_c   1.000
_cell.angle_alpha   90.00
_cell.angle_beta   90.00
_cell.angle_gamma   90.00
#
_symmetry.space_group_name_H-M   'P 1'
#
loop_
_entity.id
_entity.type
_entity.pdbx_description
1 polymer ?
#
loop_
_entity_poly.entity_id
_entity_poly.type
_entity_poly.pdbx_seq_one_letter_code
_entity_poly.pdbx_strand_id
1 'polypeptide(L)'
;MRFDEEAARMRLKRDARHAFSRWITKLDLDWFVTLNSNCETTPDGLRRLIGYWLMLIDREALGNRFRDLPNERAFLLGWIEPATYWHCHSYIRFPEYYWDMPDRVLFPKLEMKWKEAIASGSLDIQVASVYGIQKNVTPYCTKYWRSKDFEDRLVISTEFHPQKRTDK
;
A
#
# COMPACT_ATOMS: atom_id res chain seq x y z
N MET A 1 20.66 5.60 -34.30
CA MET A 1 21.11 5.72 -32.90
C MET A 1 19.99 6.11 -31.93
N ARG A 2 19.24 7.21 -32.11
CA ARG A 2 18.10 7.56 -31.21
C ARG A 2 16.90 6.59 -31.26
N PHE A 3 16.61 5.98 -32.41
CA PHE A 3 15.49 5.04 -32.56
C PHE A 3 15.70 3.72 -31.80
N ASP A 4 16.95 3.24 -31.71
CA ASP A 4 17.26 1.99 -31.00
C ASP A 4 17.14 2.13 -29.48
N GLU A 5 17.50 3.30 -28.95
CA GLU A 5 17.35 3.63 -27.53
C GLU A 5 15.88 3.70 -27.12
N GLU A 6 15.02 4.28 -27.97
CA GLU A 6 13.59 4.37 -27.71
C GLU A 6 12.89 3.01 -27.78
N ALA A 7 13.26 2.17 -28.74
CA ALA A 7 12.76 0.80 -28.84
C ALA A 7 13.19 -0.07 -27.64
N ALA A 8 14.47 -0.01 -27.25
CA ALA A 8 14.97 -0.68 -26.06
C ALA A 8 14.26 -0.21 -24.79
N ARG A 9 14.01 1.10 -24.69
CA ARG A 9 13.29 1.73 -23.58
C ARG A 9 11.83 1.29 -23.49
N MET A 10 11.14 1.12 -24.62
CA MET A 10 9.77 0.62 -24.67
C MET A 10 9.71 -0.86 -24.27
N ARG A 11 10.68 -1.66 -24.71
CA ARG A 11 10.80 -3.08 -24.31
C ARG A 11 11.02 -3.25 -22.81
N LEU A 12 11.97 -2.52 -22.21
CA LEU A 12 12.23 -2.55 -20.77
C LEU A 12 10.98 -2.17 -19.96
N LYS A 13 10.24 -1.14 -20.40
CA LYS A 13 8.99 -0.74 -19.74
C LYS A 13 7.94 -1.85 -19.77
N ARG A 14 7.79 -2.52 -20.92
CA ARG A 14 6.86 -3.65 -21.07
C ARG A 14 7.28 -4.84 -20.19
N ASP A 15 8.56 -5.19 -20.19
CA ASP A 15 9.05 -6.35 -19.46
C ASP A 15 8.94 -6.12 -17.94
N ALA A 16 9.23 -4.90 -17.45
CA ALA A 16 9.01 -4.49 -16.07
C ALA A 16 7.52 -4.54 -15.68
N ARG A 17 6.61 -4.06 -16.55
CA ARG A 17 5.15 -4.20 -16.34
C ARG A 17 4.73 -5.64 -16.15
N HIS A 18 5.22 -6.52 -17.01
CA HIS A 18 4.86 -7.94 -16.96
C HIS A 18 5.43 -8.60 -15.70
N ALA A 19 6.68 -8.30 -15.34
CA ALA A 19 7.29 -8.82 -14.12
C ALA A 19 6.52 -8.36 -12.86
N PHE A 20 6.19 -7.08 -12.79
CA PHE A 20 5.45 -6.50 -11.68
C PHE A 20 4.03 -7.08 -11.57
N SER A 21 3.33 -7.16 -12.69
CA SER A 21 1.98 -7.76 -12.74
C SER A 21 1.99 -9.21 -12.27
N ARG A 22 3.00 -10.01 -12.64
CA ARG A 22 3.15 -11.39 -12.14
C ARG A 22 3.53 -11.48 -10.67
N TRP A 23 4.25 -10.50 -10.15
CA TRP A 23 4.65 -10.46 -8.75
C TRP A 23 3.45 -10.10 -7.87
N ILE A 24 2.71 -9.04 -8.22
CA ILE A 24 1.59 -8.57 -7.38
C ILE A 24 0.45 -9.58 -7.30
N THR A 25 0.22 -10.39 -8.33
CA THR A 25 -0.78 -11.47 -8.31
C THR A 25 -0.43 -12.61 -7.35
N LYS A 26 0.76 -12.61 -6.75
CA LYS A 26 1.19 -13.59 -5.74
C LYS A 26 1.10 -13.07 -4.30
N LEU A 27 0.67 -11.82 -4.12
CA LEU A 27 0.66 -11.15 -2.80
C LEU A 27 -0.70 -11.21 -2.11
N ASP A 28 -1.68 -11.92 -2.68
CA ASP A 28 -3.05 -12.09 -2.17
C ASP A 28 -3.65 -10.77 -1.64
N LEU A 29 -3.60 -9.73 -2.48
CA LEU A 29 -4.11 -8.39 -2.12
C LEU A 29 -5.59 -8.30 -2.52
N ASP A 30 -6.47 -8.09 -1.54
CA ASP A 30 -7.92 -8.14 -1.77
C ASP A 30 -8.56 -6.75 -1.92
N TRP A 31 -7.85 -5.69 -1.53
CA TRP A 31 -8.41 -4.35 -1.43
C TRP A 31 -7.50 -3.30 -2.06
N PHE A 32 -8.13 -2.31 -2.69
CA PHE A 32 -7.50 -1.05 -3.08
C PHE A 32 -7.95 0.03 -2.12
N VAL A 33 -6.99 0.71 -1.49
CA VAL A 33 -7.22 1.73 -0.48
C VAL A 33 -6.45 2.99 -0.84
N THR A 34 -7.17 4.12 -0.92
CA THR A 34 -6.57 5.45 -0.99
C THR A 34 -6.60 6.09 0.39
N LEU A 35 -5.42 6.36 0.96
CA LEU A 35 -5.26 7.05 2.24
C LEU A 35 -4.98 8.53 1.99
N ASN A 36 -5.93 9.40 2.31
CA ASN A 36 -5.77 10.85 2.16
C ASN A 36 -5.42 11.50 3.51
N SER A 37 -4.40 12.35 3.56
CA SER A 37 -4.09 13.12 4.78
C SER A 37 -5.07 14.27 5.02
N ASN A 38 -5.55 14.90 3.95
CA ASN A 38 -6.37 16.12 3.96
C ASN A 38 -5.79 17.27 4.79
N CYS A 39 -4.47 17.27 4.98
CA CYS A 39 -3.73 18.34 5.63
C CYS A 39 -2.30 18.39 5.11
N GLU A 40 -1.61 19.48 5.40
CA GLU A 40 -0.19 19.60 5.11
C GLU A 40 0.61 18.54 5.87
N THR A 41 1.46 17.82 5.15
CA THR A 41 2.36 16.79 5.67
C THR A 41 3.53 16.61 4.71
N THR A 42 4.50 15.78 5.06
CA THR A 42 5.58 15.36 4.16
C THR A 42 5.36 13.91 3.74
N PRO A 43 6.03 13.41 2.68
CA PRO A 43 6.01 11.98 2.34
C PRO A 43 6.38 11.09 3.55
N ASP A 44 7.42 11.46 4.30
CA ASP A 44 7.81 10.73 5.52
C ASP A 44 6.76 10.82 6.63
N GLY A 45 6.10 11.97 6.76
CA GLY A 45 4.97 12.16 7.67
C GLY A 45 3.84 11.20 7.35
N LEU A 46 3.43 11.14 6.07
CA LEU A 46 2.41 10.21 5.60
C LEU A 46 2.83 8.74 5.78
N ARG A 47 4.10 8.41 5.51
CA ARG A 47 4.64 7.06 5.72
C ARG A 47 4.52 6.61 7.18
N ARG A 48 4.86 7.49 8.14
CA ARG A 48 4.68 7.22 9.57
C ARG A 48 3.21 7.02 9.95
N LEU A 49 2.31 7.81 9.39
CA LEU A 49 0.86 7.67 9.61
C LEU A 49 0.34 6.33 9.09
N ILE A 50 0.77 5.90 7.90
CA ILE A 50 0.43 4.58 7.34
C ILE A 50 0.92 3.46 8.27
N GLY A 51 2.17 3.52 8.74
CA GLY A 51 2.70 2.55 9.68
C GLY A 51 1.90 2.46 10.98
N TYR A 52 1.48 3.60 11.53
CA TYR A 52 0.63 3.65 12.72
C TYR A 52 -0.76 3.08 12.46
N TRP A 53 -1.38 3.40 11.31
CA TRP A 53 -2.67 2.85 10.91
C TRP A 53 -2.64 1.32 10.77
N LEU A 54 -1.61 0.78 10.11
CA LEU A 54 -1.40 -0.67 10.01
C LEU A 54 -1.23 -1.32 11.38
N MET A 55 -0.50 -0.66 12.30
CA MET A 55 -0.38 -1.14 13.68
C MET A 55 -1.73 -1.19 14.40
N LEU A 56 -2.61 -0.20 14.21
CA LEU A 56 -3.95 -0.19 14.80
C LEU A 56 -4.81 -1.35 14.28
N ILE A 57 -4.77 -1.62 12.97
CA ILE A 57 -5.44 -2.75 12.32
C ILE A 57 -4.92 -4.07 12.88
N ASP A 58 -3.60 -4.26 12.87
CA ASP A 58 -2.96 -5.49 13.34
C ASP A 58 -3.26 -5.75 14.81
N ARG A 59 -3.24 -4.71 15.64
CA ARG A 59 -3.50 -4.83 17.08
C ARG A 59 -4.97 -5.17 17.36
N GLU A 60 -5.91 -4.65 16.58
CA GLU A 60 -7.32 -5.00 16.73
C GLU A 60 -7.58 -6.46 16.33
N ALA A 61 -7.01 -6.91 15.21
CA ALA A 61 -7.22 -8.26 14.69
C ALA A 61 -6.49 -9.35 15.49
N LEU A 62 -5.21 -9.12 15.83
CA LEU A 62 -4.31 -10.14 16.37
C LEU A 62 -4.02 -9.95 17.87
N GLY A 63 -4.53 -8.86 18.46
CA GLY A 63 -4.27 -8.49 19.84
C GLY A 63 -2.80 -8.13 20.08
N ASN A 64 -2.32 -8.33 21.31
CA ASN A 64 -0.94 -8.00 21.68
C ASN A 64 0.13 -8.87 21.00
N ARG A 65 -0.27 -10.02 20.43
CA ARG A 65 0.63 -10.97 19.76
C ARG A 65 0.95 -10.60 18.31
N PHE A 66 0.39 -9.51 17.78
CA PHE A 66 0.62 -9.11 16.38
C PHE A 66 2.11 -8.99 16.01
N ARG A 67 2.97 -8.68 16.98
CA ARG A 67 4.44 -8.60 16.80
C ARG A 67 5.07 -9.97 16.53
N ASP A 68 4.47 -11.04 17.02
CA ASP A 68 4.96 -12.41 16.92
C ASP A 68 4.36 -13.16 15.71
N LEU A 69 3.35 -12.56 15.05
CA LEU A 69 2.59 -13.17 13.95
C LEU A 69 2.76 -12.41 12.62
N PRO A 70 4.00 -12.20 12.12
CA PRO A 70 4.25 -11.32 10.97
C PRO A 70 3.54 -11.72 9.67
N ASN A 71 3.19 -13.00 9.52
CA ASN A 71 2.51 -13.53 8.33
C ASN A 71 0.99 -13.32 8.36
N GLU A 72 0.41 -13.08 9.53
CA GLU A 72 -1.03 -12.86 9.74
C GLU A 72 -1.40 -11.37 9.72
N ARG A 73 -0.39 -10.50 9.71
CA ARG A 73 -0.55 -9.05 9.69
C ARG A 73 -1.07 -8.54 8.35
N ALA A 74 -1.61 -7.32 8.40
CA ALA A 74 -1.90 -6.54 7.22
C ALA A 74 -0.65 -6.41 6.34
N PHE A 75 -0.79 -6.72 5.06
CA PHE A 75 0.27 -6.53 4.08
C PHE A 75 -0.15 -5.45 3.09
N LEU A 76 0.60 -4.34 3.06
CA LEU A 76 0.31 -3.17 2.23
C LEU A 76 1.46 -2.94 1.24
N LEU A 77 1.07 -2.64 0.01
CA LEU A 77 1.94 -2.17 -1.06
C LEU A 77 1.34 -0.90 -1.66
N GLY A 78 2.00 0.25 -1.51
CA GLY A 78 1.43 1.52 -1.94
C GLY A 78 2.45 2.55 -2.44
N TRP A 79 1.93 3.62 -3.03
CA TRP A 79 2.70 4.74 -3.55
C TRP A 79 2.17 6.05 -3.00
N ILE A 80 3.07 6.84 -2.43
CA ILE A 80 2.79 8.20 -1.97
C ILE A 80 2.82 9.15 -3.18
N GLU A 81 1.72 9.86 -3.39
CA GLU A 81 1.53 10.79 -4.50
C GLU A 81 1.21 12.21 -4.00
N PRO A 82 1.78 13.24 -4.64
CA PRO A 82 1.37 14.62 -4.38
C PRO A 82 0.04 14.90 -5.09
N ALA A 83 -0.87 15.58 -4.41
CA ALA A 83 -2.03 16.26 -4.98
C ALA A 83 -2.15 17.63 -4.30
N THR A 84 -3.37 18.06 -3.92
CA THR A 84 -3.55 19.17 -2.97
C THR A 84 -2.91 18.84 -1.62
N TYR A 85 -3.07 17.59 -1.18
CA TYR A 85 -2.39 17.02 -0.03
C TYR A 85 -1.80 15.67 -0.40
N TRP A 86 -0.79 15.22 0.36
CA TRP A 86 -0.21 13.90 0.14
C TRP A 86 -1.23 12.81 0.42
N HIS A 87 -1.27 11.82 -0.46
CA HIS A 87 -2.11 10.64 -0.31
C HIS A 87 -1.32 9.40 -0.74
N CYS A 88 -1.81 8.23 -0.35
CA CYS A 88 -1.23 6.95 -0.73
C CYS A 88 -2.26 6.09 -1.42
N HIS A 89 -1.99 5.69 -2.66
CA HIS A 89 -2.75 4.64 -3.32
C HIS A 89 -2.10 3.30 -3.01
N SER A 90 -2.87 2.37 -2.46
CA SER A 90 -2.32 1.13 -1.93
C SER A 90 -3.19 -0.07 -2.24
N TYR A 91 -2.54 -1.21 -2.37
CA TYR A 91 -3.16 -2.52 -2.37
C TYR A 91 -2.85 -3.18 -1.04
N ILE A 92 -3.88 -3.73 -0.40
CA ILE A 92 -3.77 -4.27 0.95
C ILE A 92 -4.47 -5.62 1.05
N ARG A 93 -3.80 -6.53 1.74
CA ARG A 93 -4.37 -7.74 2.33
C ARG A 93 -4.58 -7.47 3.81
N PHE A 94 -5.80 -7.56 4.30
CA PHE A 94 -6.08 -7.42 5.73
C PHE A 94 -5.90 -8.77 6.46
N PRO A 95 -5.69 -8.76 7.79
CA PRO A 95 -5.78 -9.96 8.61
C PRO A 95 -7.13 -10.68 8.40
N GLU A 96 -7.14 -12.02 8.51
CA GLU A 96 -8.33 -12.86 8.30
C GLU A 96 -9.53 -12.43 9.16
N TYR A 97 -9.27 -11.85 10.33
CA TYR A 97 -10.28 -11.24 11.20
C TYR A 97 -11.28 -10.32 10.47
N TYR A 98 -10.84 -9.65 9.39
CA TYR A 98 -11.65 -8.71 8.64
C TYR A 98 -12.35 -9.32 7.42
N TRP A 99 -12.03 -10.55 7.00
CA TRP A 99 -12.46 -11.09 5.70
C TRP A 99 -13.97 -11.32 5.61
N ASP A 100 -14.59 -11.76 6.71
CA ASP A 100 -16.02 -12.03 6.76
C ASP A 100 -16.85 -10.80 7.21
N MET A 101 -16.21 -9.65 7.46
CA MET A 101 -16.92 -8.45 7.87
C MET A 101 -17.64 -7.82 6.68
N PRO A 102 -18.95 -7.54 6.77
CA PRO A 102 -19.64 -6.80 5.71
C PRO A 102 -19.02 -5.42 5.49
N ASP A 103 -18.89 -4.98 4.23
CA ASP A 103 -18.30 -3.68 3.85
C ASP A 103 -18.86 -2.50 4.66
N ARG A 104 -20.18 -2.48 4.88
CA ARG A 104 -20.88 -1.46 5.69
C ARG A 104 -20.43 -1.37 7.15
N VAL A 105 -19.73 -2.39 7.65
CA VAL A 105 -19.13 -2.46 8.99
C VAL A 105 -17.62 -2.26 8.89
N LEU A 106 -16.97 -2.94 7.93
CA LEU A 106 -15.52 -2.91 7.75
C LEU A 106 -15.03 -1.51 7.40
N PHE A 107 -15.63 -0.84 6.40
CA PHE A 107 -15.09 0.43 5.90
C PHE A 107 -15.16 1.56 6.95
N PRO A 108 -16.30 1.77 7.65
CA PRO A 108 -16.33 2.76 8.72
C PRO A 108 -15.34 2.45 9.84
N LYS A 109 -15.13 1.17 10.16
CA LYS A 109 -14.14 0.74 11.16
C LYS A 109 -12.72 1.11 10.73
N LEU A 110 -12.32 0.80 9.50
CA LEU A 110 -11.02 1.16 8.96
C LEU A 110 -10.82 2.68 8.85
N GLU A 111 -11.87 3.41 8.49
CA GLU A 111 -11.87 4.88 8.43
C GLU A 111 -11.69 5.49 9.83
N MET A 112 -12.36 4.95 10.85
CA MET A 112 -12.14 5.37 12.24
C MET A 112 -10.67 5.16 12.65
N LYS A 113 -10.05 4.03 12.29
CA LYS A 113 -8.62 3.81 12.56
C LYS A 113 -7.73 4.79 11.82
N TRP A 114 -8.08 5.20 10.61
CA TRP A 114 -7.33 6.24 9.90
C TRP A 114 -7.48 7.60 10.56
N LYS A 115 -8.68 7.95 11.03
CA LYS A 115 -8.94 9.17 11.80
C LYS A 115 -8.24 9.18 13.17
N GLU A 116 -8.02 8.01 13.77
CA GLU A 116 -7.15 7.88 14.96
C GLU A 116 -5.67 8.20 14.65
N ALA A 117 -5.20 7.91 13.43
CA ALA A 117 -3.86 8.29 12.99
C ALA A 117 -3.77 9.77 12.60
N ILE A 118 -4.78 10.28 11.90
CA ILE A 118 -4.84 11.65 11.39
C ILE A 118 -6.31 12.11 11.33
N ALA A 119 -6.69 13.02 12.22
CA ALA A 119 -8.09 13.41 12.40
C ALA A 119 -8.76 13.98 11.13
N SER A 120 -8.01 14.67 10.27
CA SER A 120 -8.50 15.21 9.00
C SER A 120 -8.63 14.14 7.90
N GLY A 121 -7.98 13.00 8.06
CA GLY A 121 -7.81 12.02 7.00
C GLY A 121 -9.11 11.33 6.58
N SER A 122 -9.11 10.83 5.35
CA SER A 122 -10.20 10.00 4.80
C SER A 122 -9.65 8.81 4.03
N LEU A 123 -10.48 7.77 3.93
CA LEU A 123 -10.21 6.58 3.13
C LEU A 123 -11.18 6.49 1.95
N ASP A 124 -10.70 5.99 0.83
CA ASP A 124 -11.54 5.40 -0.23
C ASP A 124 -11.13 3.93 -0.37
N ILE A 125 -12.10 3.01 -0.26
CA ILE A 125 -11.86 1.56 -0.20
C ILE A 125 -12.68 0.88 -1.30
N GLN A 126 -12.02 0.04 -2.08
CA GLN A 126 -12.62 -0.70 -3.18
C GLN A 126 -12.15 -2.16 -3.13
N VAL A 127 -13.07 -3.11 -3.38
CA VAL A 127 -12.70 -4.52 -3.56
C VAL A 127 -11.82 -4.62 -4.79
N ALA A 128 -10.62 -5.16 -4.60
CA ALA A 128 -9.67 -5.33 -5.68
C ALA A 128 -9.94 -6.68 -6.36
N SER A 129 -10.78 -6.68 -7.40
CA SER A 129 -10.88 -7.88 -8.25
C SER A 129 -9.51 -8.19 -8.86
N VAL A 130 -9.14 -9.47 -8.99
CA VAL A 130 -7.86 -9.89 -9.60
C VAL A 130 -7.63 -9.23 -10.97
N TYR A 131 -8.71 -9.10 -11.77
CA TYR A 131 -8.68 -8.36 -13.05
C TYR A 131 -8.50 -6.85 -12.87
N GLY A 132 -9.15 -6.25 -11.86
CA GLY A 132 -9.00 -4.84 -11.49
C GLY A 132 -7.59 -4.51 -11.01
N ILE A 133 -6.97 -5.37 -10.21
CA ILE A 133 -5.58 -5.28 -9.76
C ILE A 133 -4.67 -5.25 -10.99
N GLN A 134 -4.72 -6.25 -11.87
CA GLN A 134 -3.84 -6.28 -13.04
C GLN A 134 -4.01 -5.05 -13.95
N LYS A 135 -5.25 -4.62 -14.19
CA LYS A 135 -5.56 -3.49 -15.07
C LYS A 135 -5.21 -2.12 -14.46
N ASN A 136 -5.39 -1.95 -13.15
CA ASN A 136 -5.24 -0.65 -12.48
C ASN A 136 -3.88 -0.47 -11.80
N VAL A 137 -3.29 -1.52 -11.21
CA VAL A 137 -1.95 -1.47 -10.57
C VAL A 137 -0.86 -1.13 -11.58
N THR A 138 -0.88 -1.81 -12.73
CA THR A 138 0.21 -1.76 -13.70
C THR A 138 0.47 -0.33 -14.22
N PRO A 139 -0.56 0.49 -14.47
CA PRO A 139 -0.40 1.94 -14.68
C PRO A 139 0.30 2.67 -13.53
N TYR A 140 -0.12 2.50 -12.26
CA TYR A 140 0.47 3.22 -11.11
C TYR A 140 1.95 2.91 -10.92
N CYS A 141 2.31 1.62 -10.94
CA CYS A 141 3.70 1.21 -10.75
C CYS A 141 4.59 1.71 -11.89
N THR A 142 4.04 1.85 -13.10
CA THR A 142 4.82 2.30 -14.27
C THR A 142 4.70 3.77 -14.61
N LYS A 143 3.80 4.50 -13.94
CA LYS A 143 3.76 5.96 -13.92
C LYS A 143 5.02 6.50 -13.23
N TYR A 144 5.40 5.90 -12.10
CA TYR A 144 6.50 6.38 -11.28
C TYR A 144 7.82 5.63 -11.45
N TRP A 145 7.86 4.46 -12.10
CA TRP A 145 9.11 3.67 -12.27
C TRP A 145 10.33 4.46 -12.79
N ARG A 146 10.12 5.60 -13.46
CA ARG A 146 11.18 6.46 -14.01
C ARG A 146 11.45 7.72 -13.21
N SER A 147 10.64 8.01 -12.20
CA SER A 147 10.90 9.14 -11.34
C SER A 147 12.08 8.80 -10.44
N LYS A 148 12.99 9.76 -10.25
CA LYS A 148 14.19 9.54 -9.42
C LYS A 148 13.83 9.22 -7.96
N ASP A 149 12.62 9.55 -7.58
CA ASP A 149 12.02 9.37 -6.26
C ASP A 149 11.01 8.20 -6.22
N PHE A 150 11.06 7.27 -7.18
CA PHE A 150 10.17 6.10 -7.20
C PHE A 150 10.27 5.30 -5.90
N GLU A 151 11.50 4.98 -5.49
CA GLU A 151 11.79 4.21 -4.28
C GLU A 151 11.37 4.99 -3.02
N ASP A 152 11.61 6.30 -3.01
CA ASP A 152 11.22 7.19 -1.90
C ASP A 152 9.70 7.28 -1.71
N ARG A 153 8.92 7.03 -2.76
CA ARG A 153 7.46 7.05 -2.73
C ARG A 153 6.83 5.68 -2.50
N LEU A 154 7.59 4.60 -2.72
CA LEU A 154 7.13 3.24 -2.51
C LEU A 154 7.05 2.92 -1.02
N VAL A 155 5.91 2.38 -0.59
CA VAL A 155 5.65 1.94 0.79
C VAL A 155 5.33 0.46 0.75
N ILE A 156 6.07 -0.34 1.55
CA ILE A 156 5.82 -1.77 1.73
C ILE A 156 5.69 -2.02 3.23
N SER A 157 4.60 -2.64 3.69
CA SER A 157 4.29 -2.76 5.12
C SER A 157 5.38 -3.43 5.96
N THR A 158 6.21 -4.28 5.34
CA THR A 158 7.34 -4.93 6.00
C THR A 158 8.35 -3.94 6.59
N GLU A 159 8.39 -2.70 6.11
CA GLU A 159 9.22 -1.63 6.69
C GLU A 159 8.77 -1.22 8.10
N PHE A 160 7.51 -1.49 8.45
CA PHE A 160 6.93 -1.22 9.77
C PHE A 160 6.95 -2.45 10.69
N HIS A 161 7.47 -3.58 10.21
CA HIS A 161 7.54 -4.77 11.03
C HIS A 161 8.74 -4.63 11.99
N PRO A 162 8.55 -4.84 13.31
CA PRO A 162 9.66 -4.78 14.24
C PRO A 162 10.70 -5.81 13.77
N GLN A 163 11.90 -5.33 13.45
CA GLN A 163 13.00 -6.24 13.15
C GLN A 163 13.23 -7.08 14.41
N LYS A 164 13.28 -8.41 14.26
CA LYS A 164 13.76 -9.25 15.35
C LYS A 164 15.11 -8.68 15.77
N ARG A 165 15.24 -8.27 17.04
CA ARG A 165 16.57 -8.00 17.61
C ARG A 165 17.34 -9.29 17.43
N THR A 166 18.29 -9.30 16.51
CA THR A 166 19.34 -10.30 16.51
C THR A 166 20.22 -9.90 17.68
N ASP A 167 19.98 -10.52 18.83
CA ASP A 167 20.82 -10.33 19.99
C ASP A 167 22.28 -10.60 19.57
N LYS A 168 23.15 -9.60 19.81
CA LYS A 168 24.60 -9.72 19.76
C LYS A 168 25.11 -9.95 21.17
#